data_AF-A0A3B8LS79-F1
#
_entry.id   AF-A0A3B8LS79-F1
#
_cell.length_a   1.000
_cell.length_b   1.000
_cell.length_c   1.000
_cell.angle_alpha   90.00
_cell.angle_beta   90.00
_cell.angle_gamma   90.00
#
_symmetry.space_group_name_H-M   'P 1'
#
loop_
_entity.id
_entity.type
_entity.pdbx_description
1 polymer ?
#
loop_
_entity_poly.entity_id
_entity_poly.type
_entity_poly.pdbx_seq_one_letter_code
_entity_poly.pdbx_strand_id
1 'polypeptide(L)' 'VLTTPNVEYNKTFEGMKEGSMRHSDHRFEWDRAQFKAWCEDICARFSYTVEITGIGDTDEQWGSPTQMGVFTRCE' A
#
# COMPACT_ATOMS: atom_id res chain seq x y z
N VAL A 1 -8.43 9.00 -4.53
CA VAL A 1 -7.03 8.59 -4.27
C VAL A 1 -6.93 8.09 -2.85
N LEU A 2 -6.29 6.96 -2.62
CA LEU A 2 -5.98 6.42 -1.29
C LEU A 2 -4.50 6.10 -1.20
N THR A 3 -3.87 6.44 -0.08
CA THR A 3 -2.49 6.05 0.21
C THR A 3 -2.42 5.28 1.52
N THR A 4 -1.45 4.39 1.63
CA THR A 4 -1.22 3.58 2.83
C THR A 4 0.25 3.14 2.89
N PRO A 5 0.84 2.93 4.08
CA PRO A 5 2.16 2.33 4.18
C PRO A 5 2.26 0.97 3.48
N ASN A 6 3.45 0.68 2.95
CA ASN A 6 3.84 -0.66 2.53
C ASN A 6 4.62 -1.35 3.66
N VAL A 7 4.04 -2.38 4.28
CA VAL A 7 4.69 -3.12 5.37
C VAL A 7 5.91 -3.92 4.88
N GLU A 8 5.99 -4.25 3.60
CA GLU A 8 7.15 -4.95 3.04
C GLU A 8 8.39 -4.06 3.04
N TYR A 9 8.21 -2.76 2.78
CA TYR A 9 9.29 -1.77 2.75
C TYR A 9 9.88 -1.48 4.13
N ASN A 10 9.11 -1.70 5.19
CA ASN A 10 9.52 -1.38 6.55
C ASN A 10 10.86 -2.03 6.96
N LYS A 11 11.22 -3.16 6.34
CA LYS A 11 12.50 -3.87 6.54
C LYS A 11 13.74 -3.05 6.15
N THR A 12 13.60 -2.00 5.34
CA THR A 12 14.72 -1.17 4.90
C THR A 12 15.04 -0.04 5.88
N PHE A 13 14.14 0.28 6.81
CA PHE A 13 14.35 1.36 7.77
C PHE A 13 15.27 0.93 8.92
N GLU A 14 16.30 1.73 9.18
CA GLU A 14 17.23 1.50 10.29
C GLU A 14 16.50 1.54 11.64
N GLY A 15 16.82 0.58 12.50
CA GLY A 15 16.28 0.51 13.86
C GLY A 15 14.84 -0.02 13.96
N MET A 16 14.20 -0.39 12.85
CA MET A 16 12.88 -0.99 12.87
C MET A 16 12.95 -2.46 13.29
N LYS A 17 12.09 -2.88 14.24
CA LYS A 17 12.01 -4.29 14.65
C LYS A 17 11.26 -5.10 13.60
N GLU A 18 11.69 -6.32 13.36
CA GLU A 18 10.97 -7.23 12.47
C GLU A 18 9.52 -7.41 12.94
N GLY A 19 8.58 -7.31 12.00
CA GLY A 19 7.15 -7.41 12.27
C GLY A 19 6.53 -6.18 12.96
N SER A 20 7.27 -5.10 13.18
CA SER A 20 6.69 -3.86 13.70
C SER A 20 6.06 -2.99 12.61
N MET A 21 5.03 -2.24 13.00
CA MET A 21 4.46 -1.18 12.17
C MET A 21 5.31 0.08 12.28
N ARG A 22 5.30 0.89 11.23
CA ARG A 22 6.06 2.14 11.13
C ARG A 22 5.72 3.13 12.22
N HIS A 23 4.47 3.14 12.68
CA HIS A 23 4.02 4.01 13.75
C HIS A 23 3.10 3.27 14.72
N SER A 24 3.18 3.63 16.01
CA SER A 24 2.48 2.94 17.10
C SER A 24 0.96 3.14 17.10
N ASP A 25 0.44 4.13 16.37
CA ASP A 25 -0.99 4.38 16.22
C ASP A 25 -1.62 3.62 15.05
N HIS A 26 -0.80 3.01 14.18
CA HIS A 26 -1.30 2.18 13.09
C HIS A 26 -1.97 0.95 13.68
N ARG A 27 -3.11 0.57 13.10
CA ARG A 27 -3.84 -0.65 13.48
C ARG A 27 -3.50 -1.83 12.59
N PHE A 28 -3.03 -1.54 11.38
CA PHE A 28 -2.53 -2.48 10.40
C PHE A 28 -1.69 -1.71 9.38
N GLU A 29 -0.82 -2.43 8.67
CA GLU A 29 -0.16 -1.98 7.44
C GLU A 29 -0.24 -3.12 6.44
N TRP A 30 -0.68 -2.82 5.22
CA TRP A 30 -0.83 -3.84 4.19
C TRP A 30 0.49 -4.08 3.46
N ASP A 31 0.71 -5.32 3.05
CA ASP A 31 1.63 -5.62 1.95
C ASP A 31 1.01 -5.24 0.60
N ARG A 32 1.78 -5.31 -0.48
CA ARG A 32 1.30 -4.97 -1.83
C ARG A 32 0.18 -5.88 -2.31
N ALA A 33 0.19 -7.17 -1.94
CA ALA A 33 -0.83 -8.12 -2.35
C ALA A 33 -2.18 -7.84 -1.68
N GLN A 34 -2.16 -7.56 -0.37
CA GLN A 34 -3.32 -7.18 0.42
C GLN A 34 -3.92 -5.85 -0.06
N PHE A 35 -3.07 -4.85 -0.31
CA PHE A 35 -3.54 -3.57 -0.83
C PHE A 35 -4.17 -3.72 -2.22
N LYS A 36 -3.53 -4.47 -3.13
CA LYS A 36 -4.08 -4.76 -4.46
C LYS A 36 -5.43 -5.47 -4.38
N ALA A 37 -5.52 -6.55 -3.59
CA ALA A 37 -6.75 -7.32 -3.44
C ALA A 37 -7.89 -6.46 -2.87
N TRP A 38 -7.60 -5.60 -1.89
CA TRP A 38 -8.58 -4.67 -1.34
C TRP A 38 -9.05 -3.65 -2.39
N CYS A 39 -8.13 -3.06 -3.15
CA CYS A 39 -8.48 -2.13 -4.21
C CYS A 39 -9.37 -2.78 -5.29
N GLU A 40 -9.03 -4.00 -5.71
CA GLU A 40 -9.79 -4.77 -6.71
C GLU A 40 -11.22 -5.08 -6.22
N ASP A 41 -11.38 -5.46 -4.96
CA ASP A 41 -12.70 -5.69 -4.35
C ASP A 41 -13.56 -4.41 -4.29
N ILE A 42 -12.96 -3.27 -3.94
CA ILE A 42 -13.64 -1.96 -3.96
C ILE A 42 -14.09 -1.60 -5.38
N CYS A 43 -13.20 -1.75 -6.37
CA CYS A 43 -13.49 -1.50 -7.78
C CYS A 43 -14.68 -2.33 -8.27
N ALA A 44 -14.71 -3.62 -7.95
CA ALA A 44 -15.78 -4.53 -8.35
C ALA A 44 -17.14 -4.19 -7.70
N ARG A 45 -17.16 -3.71 -6.46
CA ARG A 45 -18.39 -3.39 -5.72
C ARG A 45 -19.02 -2.06 -6.11
N PHE A 46 -18.20 -1.08 -6.48
CA PHE A 46 -18.63 0.31 -6.61
C PHE A 46 -18.47 0.90 -8.01
N SER A 47 -18.13 0.09 -9.02
CA SER A 47 -17.91 0.52 -10.41
C SER A 47 -16.81 1.57 -10.54
N TYR A 48 -15.62 1.21 -10.08
CA TYR A 48 -14.39 1.99 -10.29
C TYR A 48 -13.33 1.13 -10.98
N THR A 49 -12.38 1.77 -11.65
CA THR A 49 -11.06 1.22 -11.96
C THR A 49 -10.01 1.80 -11.01
N VAL A 50 -8.86 1.14 -10.89
CA VAL A 50 -7.76 1.61 -10.04
C VAL A 50 -6.42 1.46 -10.75
N GLU A 51 -5.60 2.50 -10.67
CA GLU A 51 -4.17 2.44 -10.97
C GLU A 51 -3.39 2.41 -9.66
N ILE A 52 -2.54 1.39 -9.48
CA ILE A 52 -1.72 1.24 -8.28
C ILE A 52 -0.28 1.65 -8.60
N THR A 53 0.23 2.61 -7.83
CA THR A 53 1.61 3.12 -7.92
C THR A 53 2.21 3.29 -6.53
N GLY A 54 3.48 3.69 -6.44
CA GLY A 54 4.18 3.94 -5.19
C GLY A 54 4.65 5.38 -5.04
N ILE A 55 4.85 5.82 -3.80
CA ILE A 55 5.42 7.14 -3.45
C ILE A 55 6.69 6.90 -2.62
N GLY A 56 7.77 7.61 -2.98
CA GLY A 56 9.09 7.52 -2.36
C GLY A 56 10.05 6.60 -3.13
N ASP A 57 11.25 6.43 -2.59
CA ASP A 57 12.29 5.62 -3.21
C ASP A 57 11.82 4.18 -3.37
N THR A 58 12.00 3.64 -4.58
CA THR A 58 11.55 2.30 -4.91
C THR A 58 12.72 1.33 -4.80
N ASP A 59 12.54 0.32 -3.95
CA ASP A 59 13.43 -0.82 -3.81
C ASP A 59 12.97 -1.95 -4.75
N GLU A 60 13.91 -2.65 -5.38
CA GLU A 60 13.61 -3.72 -6.35
C GLU A 60 12.85 -4.89 -5.70
N GLN A 61 13.15 -5.20 -4.44
CA GLN A 61 12.54 -6.31 -3.72
C GLN A 61 11.24 -5.85 -3.02
N TRP A 62 11.28 -4.71 -2.34
CA TRP A 62 10.23 -4.29 -1.42
C TRP A 62 9.26 -3.25 -1.99
N GLY A 63 9.55 -2.66 -3.15
CA GLY A 63 8.73 -1.61 -3.76
C GLY A 63 8.95 -0.24 -3.11
N SER A 64 7.94 0.62 -3.09
CA SER A 64 8.02 1.96 -2.46
C SER A 64 7.51 1.94 -1.01
N PRO A 65 7.91 2.89 -0.15
CA PRO A 65 7.49 2.95 1.26
C PRO A 65 5.99 3.23 1.43
N THR A 66 5.38 3.89 0.47
CA THR A 66 3.95 4.22 0.48
C THR A 66 3.32 3.70 -0.80
N GLN A 67 2.18 3.04 -0.66
CA GLN A 67 1.36 2.54 -1.76
C GLN A 67 0.28 3.58 -2.07
N MET A 68 -0.07 3.73 -3.34
CA MET A 68 -1.12 4.66 -3.79
C MET A 68 -2.06 3.96 -4.77
N GLY A 69 -3.36 4.11 -4.53
CA GLY A 69 -4.43 3.70 -5.44
C GLY A 69 -5.17 4.93 -5.97
N VAL A 70 -5.12 5.15 -7.28
CA VAL A 70 -5.89 6.19 -7.96
C VAL A 70 -7.13 5.56 -8.56
N PHE A 71 -8.28 5.80 -7.92
CA PHE A 71 -9.57 5.26 -8.34
C PHE A 71 -10.29 6.21 -9.29
N THR A 72 -10.77 5.70 -10.41
CA THR A 72 -11.55 6.42 -11.42
C THR A 72 -12.91 5.75 -11.59
N ARG A 73 -14.00 6.51 -11.56
CA ARG A 73 -15.35 5.96 -11.70
C ARG A 73 -15.54 5.42 -13.12
N CYS A 74 -16.08 4.22 -13.24
CA CYS A 74 -16.51 3.67 -14.54
C CYS A 74 -17.79 4.39 -14.99
N GLU A 75 -17.86 4.77 -16.27
CA GLU A 75 -19.08 5.29 -16.90
C GLU A 75 -19.98 4.17 -17.40
#